data_AF-A0A969W7N9-F1
#
_entry.id   AF-A0A969W7N9-F1
#
_cell.length_a   1.000
_cell.length_b   1.000
_cell.length_c   1.000
_cell.angle_alpha   90.00
_cell.angle_beta   90.00
_cell.angle_gamma   90.00
#
_symmetry.space_group_name_H-M   'P 1'
#
loop_
_entity.id
_entity.type
_entity.pdbx_description
1 polymer ?
#
loop_
_entity_poly.entity_id
_entity_poly.type
_entity_poly.pdbx_seq_one_letter_code
_entity_poly.pdbx_strand_id
1 'polypeptide(L)'
;MSDDDAKAVKIDAKIVGWSVAPASPANDAPSDVDPLTLRIDRREEGSWESTTTKINLTSSTGSKTIYFVIGFGTVCGRRHGERICIERPLEFFIPAGQTAAEHQWVSATMRTLSLAARGGFLVKALADLRKVSWDRGPVWYGRSRSGKGMVHDSEVAAIAWAIEQELQRRGFLDERGEALPLDTLIANYERRQQLPASAPSEAHPVADVEAPFMALPGMLAERCPQCRGEMAMKDGCPTCLDCGWSKCG
;
A
#
# COMPACT_ATOMS: atom_id res chain seq x y z
N MET A 1 14.18 6.67 -40.45
CA MET A 1 13.15 7.00 -41.47
C MET A 1 13.43 6.13 -42.67
N SER A 2 12.63 5.08 -42.83
CA SER A 2 12.62 4.25 -44.03
C SER A 2 11.15 3.96 -44.30
N ASP A 3 10.59 4.71 -45.23
CA ASP A 3 9.23 4.56 -45.75
C ASP A 3 9.13 3.26 -46.56
N ASP A 4 8.53 2.22 -46.01
CA ASP A 4 8.00 1.10 -46.80
C ASP A 4 6.55 1.44 -47.20
N ASP A 5 6.46 2.36 -48.17
CA ASP A 5 5.23 2.71 -48.87
C ASP A 5 4.83 1.51 -49.76
N ALA A 6 4.08 0.57 -49.20
CA ALA A 6 3.55 -0.58 -49.93
C ALA A 6 2.56 -0.08 -51.01
N LYS A 7 3.08 0.15 -52.22
CA LYS A 7 2.26 0.50 -53.39
C LYS A 7 1.15 -0.51 -53.58
N ALA A 8 -0.09 -0.04 -53.51
CA ALA A 8 -1.27 -0.83 -53.80
C ALA A 8 -1.18 -1.42 -55.22
N VAL A 9 -1.13 -2.74 -55.32
CA VAL A 9 -1.12 -3.45 -56.60
C VAL A 9 -2.56 -3.50 -57.12
N LYS A 10 -2.82 -2.80 -58.22
CA LYS A 10 -4.12 -2.82 -58.88
C LYS A 10 -4.22 -4.09 -59.76
N ILE A 11 -5.19 -4.95 -59.46
CA ILE A 11 -5.41 -6.19 -60.22
C ILE A 11 -6.54 -5.92 -61.22
N ASP A 12 -6.17 -5.71 -62.47
CA ASP A 12 -7.13 -5.42 -63.56
C ASP A 12 -7.76 -6.69 -64.18
N ALA A 13 -7.40 -7.88 -63.67
CA ALA A 13 -7.91 -9.17 -64.12
C ALA A 13 -8.88 -9.80 -63.10
N LYS A 14 -9.84 -10.59 -63.61
CA LYS A 14 -10.77 -11.34 -62.75
C LYS A 14 -10.00 -12.39 -61.95
N ILE A 15 -10.00 -12.27 -60.62
CA ILE A 15 -9.36 -13.22 -59.71
C ILE A 15 -10.14 -14.55 -59.78
N VAL A 16 -9.54 -15.58 -60.36
CA VAL A 16 -10.14 -16.92 -60.52
C VAL A 16 -9.64 -17.94 -59.50
N GLY A 17 -8.76 -17.53 -58.59
CA GLY A 17 -8.27 -18.32 -57.47
C GLY A 17 -7.39 -17.48 -56.55
N TRP A 18 -7.34 -17.84 -55.27
CA TRP A 18 -6.45 -17.25 -54.28
C TRP A 18 -5.83 -18.36 -53.43
N SER A 19 -4.61 -18.13 -52.96
CA SER A 19 -3.95 -18.97 -51.95
C SER A 19 -3.32 -18.05 -50.91
N VAL A 20 -3.58 -18.33 -49.64
CA VAL A 20 -2.88 -17.66 -48.54
C VAL A 20 -1.51 -18.29 -48.41
N ALA A 21 -0.46 -17.46 -48.43
CA ALA A 21 0.89 -17.93 -48.14
C ALA A 21 0.88 -18.58 -46.75
N PRO A 22 1.38 -19.82 -46.59
CA PRO A 22 1.49 -20.42 -45.27
C PRO A 22 2.35 -19.51 -44.42
N ALA A 23 1.86 -19.16 -43.23
CA ALA A 23 2.61 -18.36 -42.29
C ALA A 23 3.97 -19.05 -42.04
N SER A 24 5.07 -18.32 -42.23
CA SER A 24 6.37 -18.75 -41.71
C SER A 24 6.19 -19.12 -40.24
N PRO A 25 6.85 -20.20 -39.74
CA PRO A 25 6.73 -20.57 -38.35
C PRO A 25 7.15 -19.35 -37.53
N ALA A 26 6.16 -18.74 -36.86
CA ALA A 26 6.44 -17.74 -35.86
C ALA A 26 7.34 -18.42 -34.83
N ASN A 27 8.41 -17.73 -34.44
CA ASN A 27 9.25 -18.17 -33.35
C ASN A 27 8.38 -18.05 -32.09
N ASP A 28 7.56 -19.07 -31.80
CA ASP A 28 6.58 -19.17 -30.70
C ASP A 28 7.29 -19.32 -29.33
N ALA A 29 8.34 -18.53 -29.09
CA ALA A 29 8.84 -18.36 -27.75
C ALA A 29 7.75 -17.60 -26.97
N PRO A 30 7.20 -18.17 -25.87
CA PRO A 30 6.18 -17.49 -25.08
C PRO A 30 6.73 -16.15 -24.60
N SER A 31 5.98 -15.07 -24.85
CA SER A 31 6.37 -13.72 -24.48
C SER A 31 6.61 -13.58 -22.98
N ASP A 32 7.53 -12.70 -22.61
CA ASP A 32 7.73 -12.33 -21.22
C ASP A 32 6.45 -11.67 -20.66
N VAL A 33 6.12 -12.04 -19.42
CA VAL A 33 4.96 -11.57 -18.68
C VAL A 33 5.48 -11.08 -17.33
N ASP A 34 5.44 -9.77 -17.11
CA ASP A 34 5.84 -9.19 -15.84
C ASP A 34 4.74 -9.44 -14.77
N PRO A 35 5.03 -10.22 -13.71
CA PRO A 35 4.03 -10.52 -12.70
C PRO A 35 3.64 -9.30 -11.85
N LEU A 36 4.42 -8.21 -11.86
CA LEU A 36 4.10 -6.98 -11.12
C LEU A 36 2.95 -6.21 -11.78
N THR A 37 2.93 -6.16 -13.10
CA THR A 37 1.94 -5.44 -13.91
C THR A 37 0.83 -6.33 -14.44
N LEU A 38 0.98 -7.66 -14.35
CA LEU A 38 -0.04 -8.63 -14.76
C LEU A 38 -1.39 -8.32 -14.11
N ARG A 39 -2.43 -8.17 -14.94
CA ARG A 39 -3.80 -7.96 -14.47
C ARG A 39 -4.40 -9.28 -13.99
N ILE A 40 -5.02 -9.24 -12.81
CA ILE A 40 -5.69 -10.39 -12.21
C ILE A 40 -7.19 -10.12 -12.16
N ASP A 41 -7.98 -10.86 -12.91
CA ASP A 41 -9.42 -10.61 -12.95
C ASP A 41 -10.13 -11.05 -11.66
N ARG A 42 -9.77 -12.22 -11.12
CA ARG A 42 -10.35 -12.74 -9.89
C ARG A 42 -9.28 -13.39 -9.02
N ARG A 43 -9.41 -13.20 -7.71
CA ARG A 43 -8.65 -13.91 -6.69
C ARG A 43 -9.06 -15.39 -6.66
N GLU A 44 -8.10 -16.29 -6.63
CA GLU A 44 -8.38 -17.73 -6.45
C GLU A 44 -9.01 -18.00 -5.08
N GLU A 45 -9.90 -19.00 -5.03
CA GLU A 45 -10.58 -19.41 -3.80
C GLU A 45 -9.59 -20.10 -2.85
N GLY A 46 -9.68 -19.80 -1.55
CA GLY A 46 -8.84 -20.42 -0.52
C GLY A 46 -8.40 -19.46 0.58
N SER A 47 -7.61 -19.98 1.51
CA SER A 47 -6.93 -19.19 2.53
C SER A 47 -5.71 -18.49 1.93
N TRP A 48 -5.52 -17.22 2.25
CA TRP A 48 -4.31 -16.50 1.86
C TRP A 48 -3.67 -15.90 3.09
N GLU A 49 -2.36 -15.68 2.98
CA GLU A 49 -1.65 -14.92 3.98
C GLU A 49 -2.18 -13.48 4.01
N SER A 50 -2.42 -12.98 5.21
CA SER A 50 -2.91 -11.63 5.40
C SER A 50 -2.31 -11.02 6.66
N THR A 51 -2.13 -9.71 6.62
CA THR A 51 -1.70 -8.93 7.78
C THR A 51 -2.88 -8.09 8.25
N THR A 52 -3.19 -8.18 9.54
CA THR A 52 -4.18 -7.32 10.20
C THR A 52 -3.46 -6.29 11.05
N THR A 53 -3.69 -5.01 10.77
CA THR A 53 -3.01 -3.91 11.45
C THR A 53 -4.04 -3.02 12.15
N LYS A 54 -3.81 -2.77 13.43
CA LYS A 54 -4.58 -1.84 14.26
C LYS A 54 -3.89 -0.48 14.25
N ILE A 55 -4.64 0.57 13.96
CA ILE A 55 -4.16 1.95 14.00
C ILE A 55 -5.09 2.82 14.86
N ASN A 56 -4.53 3.86 15.49
CA ASN A 56 -5.30 4.85 16.24
C ASN A 56 -5.09 6.22 15.59
N LEU A 57 -6.13 6.71 14.93
CA LEU A 57 -6.14 8.03 14.31
C LEU A 57 -6.61 9.05 15.33
N THR A 58 -5.87 10.13 15.50
CA THR A 58 -6.28 11.24 16.37
C THR A 58 -6.62 12.45 15.54
N SER A 59 -7.75 13.09 15.83
CA SER A 59 -8.18 14.36 15.23
C SER A 59 -8.74 15.30 16.31
N SER A 60 -9.13 16.51 15.90
CA SER A 60 -9.76 17.50 16.77
C SER A 60 -11.07 17.00 17.39
N THR A 61 -11.75 16.05 16.75
CA THR A 61 -13.01 15.46 17.22
C THR A 61 -12.81 14.24 18.13
N GLY A 62 -11.57 13.80 18.34
CA GLY A 62 -11.23 12.66 19.21
C GLY A 62 -10.34 11.62 18.54
N SER A 63 -10.22 10.46 19.18
CA SER A 63 -9.43 9.33 18.67
C SER A 63 -10.33 8.22 18.13
N LYS A 64 -9.98 7.67 16.97
CA LYS A 64 -10.68 6.56 16.30
C LYS A 64 -9.71 5.40 16.09
N THR A 65 -10.09 4.22 16.56
CA THR A 65 -9.33 2.99 16.30
C THR A 65 -9.86 2.34 15.02
N ILE A 66 -8.95 2.01 14.11
CA ILE A 66 -9.25 1.34 12.84
C ILE A 66 -8.43 0.06 12.76
N TYR A 67 -9.04 -0.98 12.23
CA TYR A 67 -8.36 -2.21 11.84
C TYR A 67 -8.40 -2.29 10.32
N PHE A 68 -7.29 -2.58 9.67
CA PHE A 68 -7.28 -2.91 8.25
C PHE A 68 -6.57 -4.24 8.03
N VAL A 69 -6.94 -4.91 6.94
CA VAL A 69 -6.42 -6.21 6.52
C VAL A 69 -5.87 -6.06 5.11
N ILE A 70 -4.67 -6.56 4.89
CA ILE A 70 -4.05 -6.68 3.56
C ILE A 70 -3.90 -8.17 3.25
N GLY A 71 -4.53 -8.63 2.18
CA GLY A 71 -4.39 -9.99 1.66
C GLY A 71 -3.33 -10.08 0.57
N PHE A 72 -2.42 -11.03 0.71
CA PHE A 72 -1.28 -11.23 -0.20
C PHE A 72 -1.43 -12.52 -1.00
N GLY A 73 -1.13 -12.45 -2.30
CA GLY A 73 -1.18 -13.62 -3.18
C GLY A 73 0.03 -13.77 -4.06
N THR A 74 0.27 -15.01 -4.44
CA THR A 74 1.29 -15.38 -5.41
C THR A 74 0.83 -15.00 -6.81
N VAL A 75 1.66 -14.27 -7.53
CA VAL A 75 1.45 -13.90 -8.92
C VAL A 75 2.67 -14.34 -9.70
N CYS A 76 2.45 -15.17 -10.72
CA CYS A 76 3.52 -15.72 -11.54
C CYS A 76 3.45 -15.17 -12.96
N GLY A 77 4.62 -14.96 -13.53
CA GLY A 77 4.84 -14.49 -14.89
C GLY A 77 5.95 -15.29 -15.55
N ARG A 78 6.56 -14.71 -16.58
CA ARG A 78 7.65 -15.32 -17.32
C ARG A 78 8.69 -14.27 -17.66
N ARG A 79 9.97 -14.58 -17.49
CA ARG A 79 11.07 -13.73 -17.93
C ARG A 79 12.16 -14.58 -18.56
N HIS A 80 12.57 -14.26 -19.78
CA HIS A 80 13.54 -15.03 -20.56
C HIS A 80 13.18 -16.52 -20.64
N GLY A 81 11.90 -16.84 -20.78
CA GLY A 81 11.41 -18.22 -20.85
C GLY A 81 11.22 -18.91 -19.49
N GLU A 82 11.75 -18.37 -18.39
CA GLU A 82 11.65 -18.95 -17.05
C GLU A 82 10.41 -18.46 -16.29
N ARG A 83 9.77 -19.35 -15.53
CA ARG A 83 8.64 -18.99 -14.66
C ARG A 83 9.18 -18.28 -13.42
N ILE A 84 8.75 -17.04 -13.22
CA ILE A 84 9.05 -16.23 -12.04
C ILE A 84 7.77 -15.96 -11.26
N CYS A 85 7.85 -15.87 -9.94
CA CYS A 85 6.70 -15.57 -9.09
C CYS A 85 7.07 -14.53 -8.04
N ILE A 86 6.10 -13.70 -7.67
CA ILE A 86 6.20 -12.71 -6.60
C ILE A 86 4.97 -12.78 -5.70
N GLU A 87 5.09 -12.25 -4.50
CA GLU A 87 3.94 -11.96 -3.64
C GLU A 87 3.45 -10.54 -3.93
N ARG A 88 2.15 -10.38 -4.21
CA ARG A 88 1.51 -9.07 -4.37
C ARG A 88 0.43 -8.87 -3.32
N PRO A 89 0.28 -7.63 -2.79
CA PRO A 89 -0.93 -7.25 -2.08
C PRO A 89 -2.08 -7.17 -3.10
N LEU A 90 -3.13 -7.96 -2.92
CA LEU A 90 -4.22 -8.07 -3.90
C LEU A 90 -5.58 -7.68 -3.32
N GLU A 91 -5.74 -7.71 -2.00
CA GLU A 91 -6.97 -7.30 -1.35
C GLU A 91 -6.74 -6.45 -0.12
N PHE A 92 -7.63 -5.49 0.08
CA PHE A 92 -7.65 -4.55 1.18
C PHE A 92 -9.04 -4.54 1.79
N PHE A 93 -9.11 -4.58 3.11
CA PHE A 93 -10.38 -4.56 3.82
C PHE A 93 -10.25 -3.81 5.14
N ILE A 94 -11.30 -3.10 5.54
CA ILE A 94 -11.42 -2.51 6.87
C ILE A 94 -12.66 -3.16 7.50
N PRO A 95 -12.51 -4.11 8.45
CA PRO A 95 -13.63 -4.66 9.19
C PRO A 95 -14.30 -3.55 9.97
N ALA A 96 -15.54 -3.27 9.60
CA ALA A 96 -16.26 -2.13 10.10
C ALA A 96 -17.72 -2.57 10.34
N GLY A 97 -18.30 -2.24 11.49
CA GLY A 97 -19.67 -2.61 11.87
C GLY A 97 -20.74 -2.18 10.85
N GLN A 98 -21.55 -3.10 10.34
CA GLN A 98 -22.26 -2.99 9.05
C GLN A 98 -23.27 -1.83 8.85
N THR A 99 -23.46 -0.91 9.80
CA THR A 99 -24.65 -0.03 9.86
C THR A 99 -24.41 1.49 9.81
N ALA A 100 -23.19 2.03 9.88
CA ALA A 100 -23.00 3.49 9.75
C ALA A 100 -22.74 3.93 8.29
N ALA A 101 -23.12 5.15 7.91
CA ALA A 101 -22.89 5.70 6.56
C ALA A 101 -21.40 5.74 6.18
N GLU A 102 -20.53 5.86 7.17
CA GLU A 102 -19.07 5.77 7.02
C GLU A 102 -18.61 4.42 6.45
N HIS A 103 -19.38 3.34 6.65
CA HIS A 103 -19.03 2.01 6.17
C HIS A 103 -19.16 1.86 4.65
N GLN A 104 -20.09 2.60 4.02
CA GLN A 104 -20.30 2.49 2.58
C GLN A 104 -19.10 3.03 1.82
N TRP A 105 -18.62 4.22 2.20
CA TRP A 105 -17.45 4.85 1.57
C TRP A 105 -16.17 4.09 1.87
N VAL A 106 -15.97 3.63 3.11
CA VAL A 106 -14.82 2.80 3.46
C VAL A 106 -14.81 1.51 2.66
N SER A 107 -15.94 0.81 2.60
CA SER A 107 -16.05 -0.44 1.84
C SER A 107 -15.84 -0.22 0.34
N ALA A 108 -16.42 0.83 -0.24
CA ALA A 108 -16.22 1.20 -1.64
C ALA A 108 -14.74 1.53 -1.93
N THR A 109 -14.10 2.32 -1.07
CA THR A 109 -12.68 2.69 -1.21
C THR A 109 -11.78 1.46 -1.17
N MET A 110 -11.99 0.55 -0.21
CA MET A 110 -11.19 -0.67 -0.08
C MET A 110 -11.40 -1.62 -1.27
N ARG A 111 -12.63 -1.72 -1.81
CA ARG A 111 -12.91 -2.49 -3.03
C ARG A 111 -12.22 -1.90 -4.26
N THR A 112 -12.26 -0.58 -4.42
CA THR A 112 -11.56 0.12 -5.50
C THR A 112 -10.05 -0.03 -5.38
N LEU A 113 -9.50 0.05 -4.17
CA LEU A 113 -8.08 -0.16 -3.92
C LEU A 113 -7.67 -1.61 -4.25
N SER A 114 -8.48 -2.60 -3.88
CA SER A 114 -8.26 -4.02 -4.24
C SER A 114 -8.34 -4.25 -5.75
N LEU A 115 -9.23 -3.54 -6.46
CA LEU A 115 -9.26 -3.56 -7.92
C LEU A 115 -7.99 -2.95 -8.52
N ALA A 116 -7.54 -1.81 -7.99
CA ALA A 116 -6.30 -1.16 -8.43
C ALA A 116 -5.07 -2.06 -8.22
N ALA A 117 -5.04 -2.78 -7.10
CA ALA A 117 -3.99 -3.70 -6.78
C ALA A 117 -3.93 -4.88 -7.73
N ARG A 118 -5.08 -5.50 -8.01
CA ARG A 118 -5.20 -6.55 -9.03
C ARG A 118 -4.87 -6.06 -10.45
N GLY A 119 -5.15 -4.80 -10.73
CA GLY A 119 -4.84 -4.14 -12.01
C GLY A 119 -3.38 -3.72 -12.18
N GLY A 120 -2.52 -3.86 -11.16
CA GLY A 120 -1.10 -3.51 -11.25
C GLY A 120 -0.78 -2.02 -11.07
N PHE A 121 -1.71 -1.22 -10.52
CA PHE A 121 -1.52 0.22 -10.31
C PHE A 121 -1.76 0.66 -8.86
N LEU A 122 -1.52 -0.25 -7.90
CA LEU A 122 -1.66 0.01 -6.47
C LEU A 122 -0.91 1.26 -6.00
N VAL A 123 0.36 1.39 -6.38
CA VAL A 123 1.24 2.49 -5.96
C VAL A 123 0.60 3.84 -6.32
N LYS A 124 0.14 3.98 -7.55
CA LYS A 124 -0.56 5.17 -8.01
C LYS A 124 -1.86 5.42 -7.24
N ALA A 125 -2.63 4.36 -6.97
CA ALA A 125 -3.86 4.48 -6.20
C ALA A 125 -3.62 4.94 -4.76
N LEU A 126 -2.61 4.40 -4.07
CA LEU A 126 -2.21 4.84 -2.73
C LEU A 126 -1.74 6.30 -2.74
N ALA A 127 -0.89 6.67 -3.70
CA ALA A 127 -0.42 8.04 -3.88
C ALA A 127 -1.58 9.04 -4.14
N ASP A 128 -2.65 8.61 -4.82
CA ASP A 128 -3.84 9.44 -5.01
C ASP A 128 -4.71 9.50 -3.74
N LEU A 129 -4.85 8.39 -2.98
CA LEU A 129 -5.53 8.41 -1.68
C LEU A 129 -4.84 9.30 -0.66
N ARG A 130 -3.50 9.40 -0.70
CA ARG A 130 -2.69 10.33 0.11
C ARG A 130 -3.03 11.80 -0.11
N LYS A 131 -3.66 12.16 -1.24
CA LYS A 131 -4.05 13.54 -1.61
C LYS A 131 -5.47 13.91 -1.19
N VAL A 132 -6.25 12.94 -0.70
CA VAL A 132 -7.62 13.20 -0.23
C VAL A 132 -7.55 14.13 0.97
N SER A 133 -8.24 15.27 0.87
CA SER A 133 -8.35 16.28 1.93
C SER A 133 -9.77 16.35 2.46
N TRP A 134 -9.91 16.88 3.67
CA TRP A 134 -11.17 16.97 4.40
C TRP A 134 -11.23 18.33 5.15
N ASP A 135 -12.42 18.89 5.39
CA ASP A 135 -12.66 20.18 6.09
C ASP A 135 -12.68 20.19 7.65
N ARG A 136 -12.97 19.07 8.32
CA ARG A 136 -12.84 18.80 9.77
C ARG A 136 -11.40 18.84 10.33
N GLY A 137 -10.42 19.23 9.53
CA GLY A 137 -9.05 19.49 9.98
C GLY A 137 -8.14 18.25 9.99
N PRO A 138 -6.93 18.40 10.54
CA PRO A 138 -5.86 17.42 10.38
C PRO A 138 -6.09 16.14 11.18
N VAL A 139 -5.50 15.06 10.67
CA VAL A 139 -5.38 13.77 11.34
C VAL A 139 -3.92 13.54 11.72
N TRP A 140 -3.66 13.39 13.01
CA TRP A 140 -2.34 13.04 13.54
C TRP A 140 -2.22 11.52 13.64
N TYR A 141 -1.28 10.97 12.88
CA TYR A 141 -0.98 9.55 12.90
C TYR A 141 0.42 9.30 12.37
N GLY A 142 1.14 8.34 12.97
CA GLY A 142 2.46 7.93 12.51
C GLY A 142 3.59 8.89 12.88
N ARG A 143 4.81 8.46 12.54
CA ARG A 143 6.04 9.23 12.70
C ARG A 143 6.81 9.17 11.39
N SER A 144 7.40 10.29 11.03
CA SER A 144 8.36 10.37 9.94
C SER A 144 9.64 9.61 10.33
N ARG A 145 10.52 9.39 9.35
CA ARG A 145 11.84 8.79 9.59
C ARG A 145 12.70 9.56 10.61
N SER A 146 12.49 10.87 10.71
CA SER A 146 13.18 11.72 11.70
C SER A 146 12.62 11.59 13.12
N GLY A 147 11.62 10.72 13.33
CA GLY A 147 10.91 10.58 14.60
C GLY A 147 9.77 11.59 14.79
N LYS A 148 9.74 12.68 14.01
CA LYS A 148 8.70 13.71 14.10
C LYS A 148 7.31 13.15 13.79
N GLY A 149 6.32 13.49 14.61
CA GLY A 149 4.92 13.14 14.38
C GLY A 149 4.41 13.62 13.02
N MET A 150 3.61 12.80 12.36
CA MET A 150 3.04 13.11 11.05
C MET A 150 1.62 13.65 11.17
N VAL A 151 1.29 14.53 10.22
CA VAL A 151 -0.02 15.15 10.05
C VAL A 151 -0.51 14.82 8.65
N HIS A 152 -1.79 14.48 8.55
CA HIS A 152 -2.45 14.12 7.30
C HIS A 152 -3.71 14.96 7.12
N ASP A 153 -4.07 15.24 5.86
CA ASP A 153 -5.19 16.11 5.52
C ASP A 153 -6.57 15.42 5.62
N SER A 154 -6.59 14.10 5.83
CA SER A 154 -7.81 13.32 6.04
C SER A 154 -7.53 11.95 6.68
N GLU A 155 -8.59 11.29 7.16
CA GLU A 155 -8.52 9.88 7.62
C GLU A 155 -8.09 8.95 6.48
N VAL A 156 -8.56 9.21 5.26
CA VAL A 156 -8.22 8.40 4.06
C VAL A 156 -6.73 8.50 3.77
N ALA A 157 -6.16 9.71 3.82
CA ALA A 157 -4.73 9.91 3.62
C ALA A 157 -3.91 9.21 4.73
N ALA A 158 -4.36 9.28 5.99
CA ALA A 158 -3.69 8.60 7.11
C ALA A 158 -3.71 7.07 6.96
N ILE A 159 -4.85 6.50 6.53
CA ILE A 159 -4.98 5.06 6.26
C ILE A 159 -4.10 4.65 5.08
N ALA A 160 -4.07 5.42 3.99
CA ALA A 160 -3.22 5.13 2.83
C ALA A 160 -1.73 5.09 3.23
N TRP A 161 -1.30 6.05 4.05
CA TRP A 161 0.07 6.04 4.60
C TRP A 161 0.31 4.81 5.47
N ALA A 162 -0.63 4.45 6.35
CA ALA A 162 -0.50 3.25 7.19
C ALA A 162 -0.34 1.96 6.36
N ILE A 163 -1.09 1.86 5.25
CA ILE A 163 -0.98 0.76 4.29
C ILE A 163 0.40 0.76 3.62
N GLU A 164 0.89 1.92 3.15
CA GLU A 164 2.23 2.04 2.57
C GLU A 164 3.31 1.55 3.54
N GLN A 165 3.23 1.92 4.82
CA GLN A 165 4.17 1.44 5.83
C GLN A 165 4.11 -0.08 6.03
N GLU A 166 2.92 -0.69 5.96
CA GLU A 166 2.79 -2.15 6.03
C GLU A 166 3.41 -2.83 4.81
N LEU A 167 3.19 -2.27 3.61
CA LEU A 167 3.75 -2.80 2.38
C LEU A 167 5.28 -2.63 2.31
N GLN A 168 5.81 -1.56 2.89
CA GLN A 168 7.26 -1.39 3.09
C GLN A 168 7.80 -2.48 4.03
N ARG A 169 7.17 -2.69 5.20
CA ARG A 169 7.58 -3.74 6.15
C ARG A 169 7.50 -5.14 5.54
N ARG A 170 6.50 -5.40 4.70
CA ARG A 170 6.34 -6.66 3.98
C ARG A 170 7.38 -6.86 2.86
N GLY A 171 8.14 -5.83 2.52
CA GLY A 171 9.13 -5.86 1.45
C GLY A 171 8.49 -5.86 0.06
N PHE A 172 7.41 -5.10 -0.12
CA PHE A 172 6.78 -4.83 -1.41
C PHE A 172 7.09 -3.42 -1.93
N LEU A 173 7.04 -2.41 -1.06
CA LEU A 173 7.38 -1.02 -1.39
C LEU A 173 8.75 -0.62 -0.84
N ASP A 174 9.37 0.36 -1.50
CA ASP A 174 10.54 1.08 -1.01
C ASP A 174 10.16 2.27 -0.11
N GLU A 175 11.17 2.98 0.40
CA GLU A 175 10.99 4.13 1.30
C GLU A 175 10.28 5.33 0.64
N ARG A 176 10.22 5.37 -0.69
CA ARG A 176 9.55 6.42 -1.47
C ARG A 176 8.10 6.05 -1.78
N GLY A 177 7.66 4.85 -1.41
CA GLY A 177 6.35 4.31 -1.72
C GLY A 177 6.26 3.67 -3.11
N GLU A 178 7.39 3.49 -3.79
CA GLU A 178 7.44 2.82 -5.10
C GLU A 178 7.58 1.30 -4.93
N ALA A 179 7.10 0.53 -5.90
CA ALA A 179 7.30 -0.91 -5.88
C ALA A 179 8.80 -1.25 -5.99
N LEU A 180 9.26 -2.21 -5.18
CA LEU A 180 10.64 -2.69 -5.27
C LEU A 180 10.94 -3.29 -6.65
N PRO A 181 12.21 -3.29 -7.09
CA PRO A 181 12.61 -3.94 -8.33
C PRO A 181 12.15 -5.40 -8.38
N LEU A 182 11.76 -5.86 -9.57
CA LEU A 182 11.21 -7.21 -9.76
C LEU A 182 12.13 -8.32 -9.21
N ASP A 183 13.45 -8.20 -9.39
CA ASP A 183 14.42 -9.16 -8.84
C ASP A 183 14.39 -9.22 -7.30
N THR A 184 14.22 -8.07 -6.65
CA THR A 184 14.07 -8.01 -5.18
C THR A 184 12.76 -8.68 -4.74
N LEU A 185 11.68 -8.46 -5.48
CA LEU A 185 10.38 -9.08 -5.19
C LEU A 185 10.41 -10.61 -5.36
N ILE A 186 11.09 -11.11 -6.40
CA ILE A 186 11.30 -12.55 -6.62
C ILE A 186 12.08 -13.14 -5.44
N ALA A 187 13.21 -12.54 -5.08
CA ALA A 187 14.04 -13.01 -3.97
C ALA A 187 13.29 -12.99 -2.62
N ASN A 188 12.46 -11.98 -2.38
CA ASN A 188 11.62 -11.90 -1.17
C ASN A 188 10.57 -13.01 -1.13
N TYR A 189 9.95 -13.31 -2.28
CA TYR A 189 8.98 -14.40 -2.42
C TYR A 189 9.62 -15.76 -2.17
N GLU A 190 10.77 -16.05 -2.79
CA GLU A 190 11.48 -17.32 -2.62
C GLU A 190 11.90 -17.55 -1.16
N ARG A 191 12.40 -16.50 -0.49
CA ARG A 191 12.74 -16.55 0.94
C ARG A 191 11.53 -16.89 1.81
N ARG A 192 10.35 -16.33 1.50
CA ARG A 192 9.11 -16.64 2.23
C ARG A 192 8.65 -18.07 2.02
N GLN A 193 8.80 -18.62 0.82
CA GLN A 193 8.43 -20.01 0.54
C GLN A 193 9.30 -21.04 1.27
N GLN A 194 10.51 -20.65 1.69
CA GLN A 194 11.43 -21.51 2.44
C GLN A 194 11.18 -21.46 3.96
N LEU A 195 10.39 -20.50 4.45
CA LEU A 195 10.01 -20.43 5.86
C LEU A 195 8.89 -21.45 6.15
N PRO A 196 8.99 -22.24 7.23
CA PRO A 196 7.92 -23.16 7.60
C PRO A 196 6.63 -22.40 7.88
N ALA A 197 5.51 -22.85 7.31
CA ALA A 197 4.18 -22.23 7.35
C ALA A 197 3.53 -22.09 8.75
N SER A 198 4.29 -22.35 9.82
CA SER A 198 3.84 -22.35 11.22
C SER A 198 4.54 -21.32 12.09
N ALA A 199 5.32 -20.38 11.53
CA ALA A 199 5.66 -19.17 12.25
C ALA A 199 4.41 -18.27 12.32
N PRO A 200 3.87 -17.95 13.51
CA PRO A 200 2.85 -16.91 13.61
C PRO A 200 3.43 -15.65 12.96
N SER A 201 2.67 -15.03 12.04
CA SER A 201 2.92 -13.63 11.70
C SER A 201 2.76 -12.87 13.00
N GLU A 202 3.86 -12.56 13.68
CA GLU A 202 3.86 -11.71 14.85
C GLU A 202 3.20 -10.41 14.40
N ALA A 203 1.97 -10.19 14.86
CA ALA A 203 1.39 -8.87 14.90
C ALA A 203 2.29 -8.09 15.85
N HIS A 204 3.39 -7.56 15.33
CA HIS A 204 4.26 -6.70 16.11
C HIS A 204 3.39 -5.50 16.49
N PRO A 205 3.12 -5.30 17.79
CA PRO A 205 2.54 -4.04 18.20
C PRO A 205 3.48 -2.96 17.68
N VAL A 206 2.93 -1.93 17.06
CA VAL A 206 3.64 -0.66 16.93
C VAL A 206 4.11 -0.34 18.35
N ALA A 207 5.43 -0.38 18.57
CA ALA A 207 6.01 -0.27 19.88
C ALA A 207 5.68 1.12 20.45
N ASP A 208 4.61 1.20 21.24
CA ASP A 208 4.61 2.08 22.40
C ASP A 208 5.48 1.35 23.42
N VAL A 209 6.68 1.91 23.63
CA VAL A 209 7.59 1.48 24.68
C VAL A 209 6.95 1.89 26.01
N GLU A 210 6.05 1.07 26.55
CA GLU A 210 5.65 1.17 27.95
C GLU A 210 6.69 0.44 28.80
N ALA A 211 7.70 1.19 29.26
CA ALA A 211 8.49 0.77 30.40
C ALA A 211 7.65 0.93 31.69
N PRO A 212 7.71 -0.01 32.65
CA PRO A 212 6.88 0.06 33.84
C PRO A 212 7.48 1.10 34.80
N PHE A 213 6.88 2.29 34.89
CA PHE A 213 7.31 3.29 35.86
C PHE A 213 6.43 3.23 37.11
N MET A 214 7.06 2.89 38.23
CA MET A 214 6.53 3.08 39.58
C MET A 214 6.09 4.54 39.74
N ALA A 215 4.81 4.72 40.05
CA ALA A 215 4.19 6.02 40.23
C ALA A 215 4.78 6.74 41.46
N LEU A 216 5.34 7.93 41.24
CA LEU A 216 5.46 8.97 42.24
C LEU A 216 4.47 10.09 41.88
N PRO A 217 3.68 10.62 42.84
CA PRO A 217 2.60 11.56 42.53
C PRO A 217 3.16 12.99 42.39
N GLY A 218 2.91 13.67 41.26
CA GLY A 218 3.08 15.13 41.19
C GLY A 218 3.27 15.83 39.84
N MET A 219 3.42 15.13 38.69
CA MET A 219 3.78 15.81 37.43
C MET A 219 2.90 15.34 36.25
N LEU A 220 1.65 15.81 36.17
CA LEU A 220 0.79 15.56 35.01
C LEU A 220 0.92 16.68 33.98
N ALA A 221 1.83 16.47 33.03
CA ALA A 221 1.70 16.85 31.61
C ALA A 221 2.82 16.18 30.79
N GLU A 222 2.86 14.84 30.78
CA GLU A 222 3.95 14.09 30.10
C GLU A 222 3.93 14.22 28.56
N ARG A 223 2.85 14.72 27.96
CA ARG A 223 2.74 14.93 26.51
C ARG A 223 1.92 16.17 26.18
N CYS A 224 2.23 16.80 25.05
CA CYS A 224 1.55 18.01 24.59
C CYS A 224 0.04 17.77 24.38
N PRO A 225 -0.86 18.63 24.88
CA PRO A 225 -2.30 18.46 24.66
C PRO A 225 -2.72 18.70 23.19
N GLN A 226 -1.90 19.40 22.40
CA GLN A 226 -2.21 19.71 21.00
C GLN A 226 -1.71 18.65 20.03
N CYS A 227 -0.49 18.11 20.23
CA CYS A 227 0.10 17.14 19.28
C CYS A 227 0.65 15.87 19.94
N ARG A 228 0.54 15.73 21.27
CA ARG A 228 1.17 14.68 22.09
C ARG A 228 2.68 14.52 21.91
N GLY A 229 3.30 15.54 21.33
CA GLY A 229 4.73 15.70 21.24
C GLY A 229 5.40 15.92 22.58
N GLU A 230 6.73 15.94 22.54
CA GLU A 230 7.55 16.07 23.74
C GLU A 230 7.35 17.45 24.38
N MET A 231 7.11 17.45 25.69
CA MET A 231 6.95 18.65 26.50
C MET A 231 8.27 18.93 27.22
N ALA A 232 8.80 20.14 27.04
CA ALA A 232 9.99 20.60 27.74
C ALA A 232 9.68 21.90 28.49
N MET A 233 10.41 22.14 29.58
CA MET A 233 10.32 23.40 30.31
C MET A 233 11.25 24.43 29.63
N LYS A 234 10.67 25.43 28.96
CA LYS A 234 11.42 26.51 28.30
C LYS A 234 11.04 27.84 28.93
N ASP A 235 12.02 28.58 29.43
CA ASP A 235 11.83 29.89 30.09
C ASP A 235 10.79 29.86 31.23
N GLY A 236 10.75 28.75 31.97
CA GLY A 236 9.79 28.54 33.06
C GLY A 236 8.37 28.18 32.60
N CYS A 237 8.16 27.94 31.31
CA CYS A 237 6.88 27.51 30.77
C CYS A 237 6.92 26.12 30.10
N PRO A 238 5.94 25.24 30.36
CA PRO A 238 5.78 23.99 29.60
C PRO A 238 5.50 24.29 28.13
N THR A 239 6.44 23.94 27.25
CA THR A 239 6.40 24.19 25.81
C THR A 239 6.64 22.90 25.03
N CYS A 240 5.84 22.68 23.98
CA CYS A 240 6.00 21.53 23.10
C CYS A 240 7.09 21.79 22.05
N LEU A 241 8.09 20.90 22.01
CA LEU A 241 9.19 21.00 21.06
C LEU A 241 8.77 20.69 19.61
N ASP A 242 7.68 19.95 19.42
CA ASP A 242 7.22 19.50 18.11
C ASP A 242 6.28 20.47 17.40
N CYS A 243 5.45 21.22 18.15
CA CYS A 243 4.43 22.11 17.57
C CYS A 243 4.44 23.55 18.09
N GLY A 244 5.28 23.88 19.08
CA GLY A 244 5.36 25.23 19.64
C GLY A 244 4.24 25.61 20.60
N TRP A 245 3.32 24.70 20.92
CA TRP A 245 2.28 24.93 21.93
C TRP A 245 2.90 25.22 23.30
N SER A 246 2.45 26.28 23.96
CA SER A 246 2.90 26.71 25.29
C SER A 246 1.72 26.85 26.23
N LYS A 247 1.86 26.43 27.49
CA LYS A 247 0.82 26.65 28.51
C LYS A 247 0.65 28.13 28.87
N CYS A 248 1.66 28.96 28.62
CA CYS A 248 1.71 30.35 29.10
C CYS A 248 1.39 31.40 28.03
N GLY A 249 1.04 30.97 26.80
CA GLY A 249 0.73 31.86 25.67
C GLY A 249 1.57 31.55 24.45
#